data_AF-A0A7C8F6M0-F1
#
_entry.id   AF-A0A7C8F6M0-F1
#
_cell.length_a   1.000
_cell.length_b   1.000
_cell.length_c   1.000
_cell.angle_alpha   90.00
_cell.angle_beta   90.00
_cell.angle_gamma   90.00
#
_symmetry.space_group_name_H-M   'P 1'
#
loop_
_entity.id
_entity.type
_entity.pdbx_description
1 polymer ?
#
loop_
_entity_poly.entity_id
_entity_poly.type
_entity_poly.pdbx_seq_one_letter_code
_entity_poly.pdbx_strand_id
1 'polypeptide(L)' 'MGGSRADGTVRLAFEYGAFEKPQFEPGQGVKLATERCRAWGYTGSEAFGGAHQPCTARNQYGCVAWRVFADFQCTGR' A
#
# COMPACT_ATOMS: atom_id res chain seq x y z
N MET A 1 3.27 -2.12 -8.51
CA MET A 1 4.06 -1.47 -7.44
C MET A 1 4.99 -0.46 -8.08
N GLY A 2 4.89 0.80 -7.70
CA GLY A 2 5.77 1.87 -8.17
C GLY A 2 6.52 2.45 -6.97
N GLY A 3 7.72 2.97 -7.18
CA GLY A 3 8.49 3.60 -6.11
C GLY A 3 9.69 4.32 -6.67
N SER A 4 9.91 5.54 -6.21
CA SER A 4 11.04 6.36 -6.59
C SER A 4 12.11 6.27 -5.51
N ARG A 5 13.24 5.61 -5.82
CA ARG A 5 14.42 5.64 -4.94
C ARG A 5 14.95 7.07 -4.78
N ALA A 6 14.89 7.87 -5.84
CA ALA A 6 15.36 9.25 -5.85
C ALA A 6 14.57 10.13 -4.86
N ASP A 7 13.25 9.96 -4.82
CA ASP A 7 12.35 10.71 -3.94
C ASP A 7 12.15 10.03 -2.56
N GLY A 8 12.67 8.80 -2.39
CA GLY A 8 12.48 8.02 -1.16
C GLY A 8 11.04 7.58 -0.91
N THR A 9 10.26 7.33 -1.97
CA THR A 9 8.83 6.99 -1.87
C THR A 9 8.50 5.63 -2.49
N VAL A 10 7.55 4.92 -1.88
CA VAL A 10 7.08 3.59 -2.27
C VAL A 10 5.56 3.61 -2.32
N ARG A 11 4.99 3.40 -3.50
CA ARG A 11 3.54 3.30 -3.72
C ARG A 11 3.13 1.83 -3.83
N LEU A 12 2.39 1.37 -2.84
CA LEU A 12 1.75 0.06 -2.84
C LEU A 12 0.31 0.21 -3.32
N ALA A 13 -0.08 -0.66 -4.25
CA ALA A 13 -1.45 -0.79 -4.71
C ALA A 13 -1.79 -2.27 -4.66
N PHE A 14 -2.90 -2.61 -4.02
CA PHE A 14 -3.39 -3.98 -3.92
C PHE A 14 -4.91 -4.00 -4.08
N GLU A 15 -5.42 -5.12 -4.57
CA GLU A 15 -6.84 -5.31 -4.82
C GLU A 15 -7.33 -6.49 -3.98
N TYR A 16 -8.50 -6.35 -3.38
CA TYR A 16 -9.17 -7.46 -2.73
C TYR A 16 -10.65 -7.48 -3.10
N GLY A 17 -11.16 -8.66 -3.42
CA GLY A 17 -12.59 -8.89 -3.63
C GLY A 17 -13.36 -9.06 -2.32
N ALA A 18 -14.69 -8.93 -2.37
CA ALA A 18 -15.58 -9.23 -1.24
C ALA A 18 -15.54 -10.71 -0.81
N PHE A 19 -15.11 -11.59 -1.71
CA PHE A 19 -14.96 -13.03 -1.48
C PHE A 19 -13.53 -13.45 -1.15
N GLU A 20 -12.54 -12.61 -1.44
CA GLU A 20 -11.17 -12.82 -0.99
C GLU A 20 -11.06 -12.21 0.40
N LYS A 21 -10.89 -13.05 1.43
CA LYS A 21 -10.65 -12.54 2.79
C LYS A 21 -9.52 -11.51 2.72
N PRO A 22 -9.71 -10.26 3.16
CA PRO A 22 -8.64 -9.29 3.20
C PRO A 22 -7.65 -9.74 4.28
N GLN A 23 -6.69 -10.59 3.89
CA GLN A 23 -5.55 -10.94 4.75
C GLN A 23 -4.55 -9.80 4.84
N PHE A 24 -4.76 -8.73 4.09
CA PHE A 24 -3.91 -7.57 4.11
C PHE A 24 -4.24 -6.67 5.29
N GLU A 25 -3.67 -7.01 6.44
CA GLU A 25 -3.58 -6.08 7.55
C GLU A 25 -2.78 -4.84 7.09
N PRO A 26 -3.17 -3.63 7.52
CA PRO A 26 -2.39 -2.41 7.23
C PRO A 26 -0.92 -2.53 7.67
N GLY A 27 -0.63 -3.36 8.68
CA GLY A 27 0.74 -3.67 9.11
C GLY A 27 1.58 -4.40 8.05
N GLN A 28 0.97 -5.17 7.15
CA GLN A 28 1.69 -5.89 6.09
C GLN A 28 2.21 -4.94 5.01
N GLY A 29 1.46 -3.86 4.70
CA GLY A 29 1.91 -2.80 3.79
C GLY A 29 3.12 -2.03 4.30
N VAL A 30 3.12 -1.68 5.60
CA VAL A 30 4.28 -1.03 6.24
C VAL A 30 5.50 -1.94 6.20
N LYS A 31 5.35 -3.25 6.46
CA LYS A 31 6.48 -4.20 6.37
C LYS A 31 7.07 -4.25 4.97
N LEU A 32 6.22 -4.38 3.95
CA LEU A 32 6.66 -4.46 2.55
C LEU A 32 7.37 -3.18 2.10
N ALA A 33 6.83 -2.02 2.49
CA ALA A 33 7.44 -0.72 2.22
C ALA A 33 8.78 -0.58 2.96
N THR A 34 8.85 -1.01 4.22
CA THR A 34 10.07 -0.96 5.03
C THR A 34 11.17 -1.83 4.45
N GLU A 35 10.85 -3.03 3.96
CA GLU A 35 11.82 -3.89 3.25
C GLU A 35 12.36 -3.21 1.99
N ARG A 36 11.49 -2.57 1.21
CA ARG A 36 11.88 -1.79 0.02
C ARG A 36 12.82 -0.64 0.39
N CYS A 37 12.46 0.12 1.43
CA CYS A 37 13.23 1.25 1.94
C CYS A 37 14.59 0.80 2.49
N ARG A 38 14.64 -0.33 3.19
CA ARG A 38 15.88 -0.97 3.66
C ARG A 38 16.82 -1.34 2.52
N ALA A 39 16.30 -1.86 1.42
CA ALA A 39 17.11 -2.14 0.23
C ALA A 39 17.75 -0.88 -0.38
N TRP A 40 17.22 0.32 -0.09
CA TRP A 40 17.79 1.59 -0.51
C TRP A 40 18.70 2.26 0.54
N GLY A 41 18.77 1.71 1.75
CA GLY A 41 19.58 2.22 2.86
C GLY A 41 18.82 3.00 3.93
N TYR A 42 17.48 2.99 3.91
CA TYR A 42 16.65 3.62 4.95
C TYR A 42 16.33 2.63 6.08
N THR A 43 16.10 3.14 7.28
CA THR A 43 15.82 2.29 8.45
C THR A 43 14.34 2.00 8.65
N GLY A 44 13.46 2.90 8.18
CA GLY A 44 12.02 2.78 8.30
C GLY A 44 11.26 3.19 7.05
N SER A 45 9.95 2.97 7.09
CA SER A 45 9.00 3.57 6.17
C SER A 45 7.75 4.00 6.93
N GLU A 46 7.14 5.07 6.48
CA GLU A 46 5.94 5.63 7.10
C GLU A 46 4.89 5.90 6.02
N ALA A 47 3.63 5.58 6.29
CA ALA A 47 2.56 5.86 5.35
C ALA A 47 2.34 7.38 5.24
N PHE A 48 2.36 7.93 4.03
CA PHE A 48 2.11 9.34 3.77
C PHE A 48 0.99 9.49 2.73
N GLY A 49 0.35 10.65 2.67
CA GLY A 49 -0.69 10.93 1.66
C GLY A 49 -2.05 10.26 1.89
N GLY A 50 -2.19 9.43 2.93
CA GLY A 50 -3.42 8.74 3.30
C GLY A 50 -3.67 7.47 2.47
N ALA A 51 -4.35 6.49 3.08
CA ALA A 51 -4.77 5.30 2.37
C ALA A 51 -6.10 5.58 1.66
N HIS A 52 -6.14 5.46 0.33
CA HIS A 52 -7.37 5.63 -0.44
C HIS A 52 -7.83 4.27 -0.99
N GLN A 53 -9.09 3.93 -0.77
CA GLN A 53 -9.66 2.64 -1.16
C GLN A 53 -10.83 2.77 -2.15
N PRO A 54 -10.60 3.11 -3.44
CA PRO A 54 -11.70 3.20 -4.38
C PRO A 54 -12.28 1.82 -4.66
N CYS A 55 -13.60 1.80 -4.83
CA CYS A 55 -14.32 0.64 -5.34
C CYS A 55 -13.91 0.39 -6.79
N THR A 56 -13.28 -0.75 -7.08
CA THR A 56 -12.89 -1.13 -8.45
C THR A 56 -13.93 -1.97 -9.15
N ALA A 57 -14.70 -2.76 -8.41
CA ALA A 57 -15.82 -3.52 -8.96
C ALA A 57 -17.06 -3.36 -8.10
N ARG A 58 -18.20 -3.03 -8.73
CA ARG A 58 -19.48 -2.86 -8.06
C ARG A 58 -20.55 -3.71 -8.75
N ASN A 59 -21.36 -4.41 -7.97
CA ASN A 59 -22.53 -5.13 -8.44
C ASN A 59 -23.81 -4.48 -7.91
N GLN A 60 -24.95 -5.12 -8.22
CA GLN A 60 -26.29 -4.73 -7.76
C GLN A 60 -26.50 -4.75 -6.24
N TYR A 61 -25.61 -5.36 -5.46
CA TYR A 61 -25.64 -5.41 -4.00
C TYR A 61 -24.63 -4.47 -3.32
N GLY A 62 -23.73 -3.85 -4.09
CA GLY A 62 -22.70 -2.95 -3.55
C GLY A 62 -21.32 -3.19 -4.17
N CYS A 63 -20.30 -2.64 -3.52
CA CYS A 63 -18.93 -2.84 -3.98
C CYS A 63 -18.49 -4.30 -3.69
N VAL A 64 -17.94 -4.96 -4.70
CA VAL A 64 -17.44 -6.34 -4.63
C VAL A 64 -15.94 -6.46 -4.81
N ALA A 65 -15.25 -5.38 -5.17
CA ALA A 65 -13.80 -5.31 -5.11
C ALA A 65 -13.36 -3.90 -4.76
N TRP A 66 -12.35 -3.82 -3.90
CA TRP A 66 -11.69 -2.59 -3.53
C TRP A 66 -10.25 -2.66 -3.97
N ARG A 67 -9.75 -1.53 -4.45
CA ARG A 67 -8.32 -1.33 -4.62
C ARG A 67 -7.88 -0.39 -3.52
N VAL A 68 -6.82 -0.72 -2.80
CA VAL A 68 -6.22 0.17 -1.81
C VAL A 68 -4.93 0.69 -2.38
N PHE A 69 -4.79 2.02 -2.32
CA PHE A 69 -3.56 2.73 -2.60
C PHE A 69 -3.00 3.22 -1.28
N ALA A 70 -1.79 2.78 -0.98
CA ALA A 70 -1.05 3.18 0.20
C ALA A 70 0.32 3.69 -0.25
N ASP A 71 0.57 4.96 0.02
CA ASP A 71 1.82 5.63 -0.25
C ASP A 71 2.68 5.61 1.00
N PHE A 72 3.95 5.27 0.84
CA PHE A 72 4.93 5.17 1.93
C PHE A 72 6.16 6.02 1.61
N GLN A 73 6.64 6.77 2.58
CA GLN A 73 7.90 7.50 2.52
C GLN A 73 8.93 6.77 3.35
N CYS A 74 10.13 6.58 2.81
CA CYS A 74 11.24 6.01 3.54
C CYS A 74 11.77 7.03 4.55
N THR A 75 11.97 6.60 5.80
CA THR A 75 12.40 7.46 6.92
C THR A 75 13.66 6.93 7.61
N GLY A 76 14.31 7.80 8.39
CA GLY A 76 15.47 7.46 9.24
C GLY A 76 16.78 7.28 8.46
N ARG A 77 17.28 8.39 7.90
CA ARG A 77 18.59 8.51 7.26
C ARG A 77 19.52 9.35 8.14
#